data_AF-C0DRP1-F1
#
_entry.id   AF-C0DRP1-F1
#
_cell.length_a   1.000
_cell.length_b   1.000
_cell.length_c   1.000
_cell.angle_alpha   90.00
_cell.angle_beta   90.00
_cell.angle_gamma   90.00
#
_symmetry.space_group_name_H-M   'P 1'
#
loop_
_entity.id
_entity.type
_entity.pdbx_description
1 polymer ?
#
loop_
_entity_poly.entity_id
_entity_poly.type
_entity_poly.pdbx_seq_one_letter_code
_entity_poly.pdbx_strand_id
1 'polypeptide(L)'
;MHNRQADDAEKSHIAALAEDILLIRADSPDQTLAQLYDPDKMPPPLKEAHLRLDAAVDRLYRAKPFSDGMERVEFLFDLYEKAVNGQTTP
;
A
#
# COMPACT_ATOMS: atom_id res chain seq x y z
N MET A 1 18.57 4.39 8.53
CA MET A 1 17.90 4.21 7.22
C MET A 1 17.44 5.58 6.78
N HIS A 2 17.94 6.07 5.64
CA HIS A 2 17.59 7.39 5.11
C HIS A 2 16.13 7.41 4.68
N ASN A 3 15.43 8.52 4.92
CA ASN A 3 14.10 8.78 4.39
C ASN A 3 14.22 8.92 2.86
N ARG A 4 14.21 7.79 2.14
CA ARG A 4 14.35 7.75 0.69
C ARG A 4 13.04 8.21 0.07
N GLN A 5 13.10 9.29 -0.70
CA GLN A 5 12.00 9.68 -1.57
C GLN A 5 11.86 8.61 -2.67
N ALA A 6 10.62 8.19 -2.95
CA ALA A 6 10.34 7.36 -4.12
C ALA A 6 10.79 8.08 -5.40
N ASP A 7 11.48 7.36 -6.28
CA ASP A 7 11.85 7.88 -7.60
C ASP A 7 10.65 7.84 -8.57
N ASP A 8 10.83 8.42 -9.76
CA ASP A 8 9.73 8.55 -10.71
C ASP A 8 9.29 7.21 -11.31
N ALA A 9 10.20 6.24 -11.40
CA ALA A 9 9.84 4.89 -11.84
C ALA A 9 8.99 4.16 -10.79
N GLU A 10 9.34 4.30 -9.51
CA GLU A 10 8.56 3.79 -8.39
C GLU A 10 7.18 4.44 -8.31
N LYS A 11 7.09 5.76 -8.49
CA LYS A 11 5.80 6.47 -8.55
C LYS A 11 4.95 6.00 -9.72
N SER A 12 5.51 5.90 -10.92
CA SER A 12 4.79 5.39 -12.10
C SER A 12 4.32 3.96 -11.92
N HIS A 13 5.13 3.11 -11.29
CA HIS A 13 4.73 1.73 -11.00
C HIS A 13 3.54 1.66 -10.04
N ILE A 14 3.57 2.44 -8.95
CA ILE A 14 2.45 2.54 -8.01
C ILE A 14 1.20 3.11 -8.69
N ALA A 15 1.35 4.14 -9.53
CA ALA A 15 0.24 4.71 -10.27
C ALA A 15 -0.45 3.69 -11.18
N ALA A 16 0.31 2.86 -11.89
CA ALA A 16 -0.25 1.79 -12.72
C ALA A 16 -1.01 0.74 -11.89
N LEU A 17 -0.47 0.35 -10.73
CA LEU A 17 -1.17 -0.58 -9.82
C LEU A 17 -2.46 0.02 -9.22
N ALA A 18 -2.46 1.33 -8.96
CA ALA A 18 -3.65 2.04 -8.53
C ALA A 18 -4.70 2.12 -9.66
N GLU A 19 -4.27 2.33 -10.90
CA GLU A 19 -5.14 2.33 -12.08
C GLU A 19 -5.82 0.96 -12.29
N ASP A 20 -5.10 -0.15 -12.11
CA ASP A 20 -5.68 -1.50 -12.14
C ASP A 20 -6.86 -1.65 -11.16
N ILE A 21 -6.72 -1.14 -9.93
CA ILE A 21 -7.80 -1.14 -8.93
C ILE A 21 -9.00 -0.32 -9.41
N LEU A 22 -8.75 0.83 -10.05
CA LEU A 22 -9.81 1.67 -10.60
C LEU A 22 -10.56 0.98 -11.73
N LEU A 23 -9.85 0.29 -12.64
CA LEU A 23 -10.45 -0.47 -13.73
C LEU A 23 -11.32 -1.61 -13.20
N ILE A 24 -10.83 -2.39 -12.23
CA ILE A 24 -11.61 -3.49 -11.63
C ILE A 24 -12.88 -2.98 -10.95
N ARG A 25 -12.81 -1.83 -10.26
CA ARG A 25 -14.00 -1.19 -9.68
C ARG A 25 -14.99 -0.75 -10.76
N ALA A 26 -14.49 -0.20 -11.88
CA ALA A 26 -15.33 0.25 -12.99
C ALA A 26 -16.04 -0.90 -13.71
N ASP A 27 -15.43 -2.09 -13.75
CA ASP A 27 -16.02 -3.32 -14.31
C ASP A 27 -17.15 -3.91 -13.44
N SER A 28 -17.47 -3.29 -12.30
CA SER A 28 -18.53 -3.71 -11.37
C SER A 28 -19.60 -2.62 -11.17
N PRO A 29 -20.29 -2.15 -12.23
CA PRO A 29 -21.15 -0.95 -12.17
C PRO A 29 -22.39 -1.10 -11.27
N ASP A 30 -22.84 -2.34 -11.03
CA ASP A 30 -24.00 -2.64 -10.19
C ASP A 30 -23.67 -2.78 -8.70
N GLN A 31 -22.39 -2.68 -8.33
CA GLN A 31 -21.93 -2.80 -6.95
C GLN A 31 -21.51 -1.44 -6.39
N THR A 32 -21.99 -1.14 -5.18
CA THR A 32 -21.48 -0.02 -4.39
C THR A 32 -20.06 -0.33 -3.88
N LEU A 33 -19.30 0.71 -3.52
CA LEU A 33 -18.00 0.51 -2.86
C LEU A 33 -18.12 -0.33 -1.58
N ALA A 34 -19.19 -0.15 -0.80
CA ALA A 34 -19.40 -0.96 0.40
C ALA A 34 -19.53 -2.46 0.08
N GLN A 35 -20.17 -2.81 -1.04
CA GLN A 35 -20.30 -4.21 -1.49
C GLN A 35 -18.99 -4.76 -2.06
N LEU A 36 -18.23 -3.95 -2.80
CA LEU A 36 -16.92 -4.33 -3.33
C LEU A 36 -15.86 -4.55 -2.24
N TYR A 37 -16.00 -3.84 -1.11
CA TYR A 37 -15.08 -3.88 0.02
C TYR A 37 -15.58 -4.67 1.22
N ASP A 38 -16.70 -5.39 1.08
CA ASP A 38 -17.12 -6.39 2.06
C ASP A 38 -16.01 -7.46 2.17
N PRO A 39 -15.37 -7.64 3.34
CA PRO A 39 -14.23 -8.55 3.49
C PRO A 39 -14.52 -10.00 3.08
N ASP A 40 -15.77 -10.43 3.22
CA ASP A 40 -16.21 -11.79 2.90
C ASP A 40 -16.62 -11.94 1.42
N LYS A 41 -16.92 -10.81 0.75
CA LYS A 41 -17.44 -10.79 -0.63
C LYS A 41 -16.56 -10.06 -1.63
N MET A 42 -15.42 -9.52 -1.20
CA MET A 42 -14.50 -8.79 -2.07
C MET A 42 -14.12 -9.68 -3.27
N PRO A 43 -14.32 -9.20 -4.51
CA PRO A 43 -13.96 -9.96 -5.69
C PRO A 43 -12.47 -10.35 -5.67
N PRO A 44 -12.10 -11.61 -6.00
CA PRO A 44 -10.71 -12.04 -6.01
C PRO A 44 -9.77 -11.14 -6.83
N PRO A 45 -10.15 -10.66 -8.04
CA PRO A 45 -9.30 -9.74 -8.81
C PRO A 45 -9.02 -8.43 -8.08
N LEU A 46 -10.02 -7.88 -7.36
CA LEU A 46 -9.85 -6.66 -6.59
C LEU A 46 -8.89 -6.90 -5.42
N LYS A 47 -9.07 -8.01 -4.68
CA LYS A 47 -8.17 -8.39 -3.59
C LYS A 47 -6.73 -8.56 -4.06
N GLU A 48 -6.52 -9.24 -5.18
CA GLU A 48 -5.19 -9.42 -5.77
C GLU A 48 -4.56 -8.10 -6.22
N ALA A 49 -5.34 -7.18 -6.78
CA ALA A 49 -4.85 -5.85 -7.15
C ALA A 49 -4.39 -5.04 -5.92
N HIS A 50 -5.13 -5.09 -4.81
CA HIS A 50 -4.68 -4.50 -3.54
C HIS A 50 -3.42 -5.15 -3.00
N LEU A 51 -3.31 -6.49 -3.03
CA LEU A 51 -2.10 -7.18 -2.56
C LEU A 51 -0.86 -6.80 -3.39
N ARG A 52 -1.01 -6.60 -4.71
CA ARG A 52 0.08 -6.11 -5.56
C ARG A 52 0.48 -4.68 -5.21
N LEU A 53 -0.50 -3.79 -5.01
CA LEU A 53 -0.25 -2.41 -4.60
C LEU A 53 0.44 -2.35 -3.23
N ASP A 54 -0.07 -3.08 -2.24
CA ASP A 54 0.50 -3.18 -0.89
C ASP A 54 1.96 -3.62 -0.94
N ALA A 55 2.27 -4.68 -1.69
CA ALA A 55 3.64 -5.16 -1.81
C ALA A 55 4.58 -4.13 -2.46
N ALA A 56 4.09 -3.34 -3.42
CA ALA A 56 4.89 -2.27 -4.03
C ALA A 56 5.14 -1.12 -3.04
N VAL A 57 4.13 -0.72 -2.28
CA VAL A 57 4.25 0.33 -1.25
C VAL A 57 5.13 -0.12 -0.10
N ASP A 58 4.96 -1.34 0.40
CA ASP A 58 5.78 -1.90 1.49
C ASP A 58 7.28 -1.90 1.12
N ARG A 59 7.62 -2.17 -0.15
CA ARG A 59 8.99 -2.13 -0.64
C ARG A 59 9.63 -0.74 -0.61
N LEU A 60 8.83 0.33 -0.65
CA LEU A 60 9.35 1.69 -0.47
C LEU A 60 9.71 1.97 0.98
N TYR A 61 9.01 1.34 1.92
CA TYR A 61 9.26 1.47 3.35
C TYR A 61 10.45 0.63 3.81
N ARG A 62 10.59 -0.60 3.31
CA ARG A 62 11.74 -1.48 3.60
C ARG A 62 11.83 -2.66 2.64
N ALA A 63 13.03 -3.21 2.47
CA ALA A 63 13.25 -4.38 1.62
C ALA A 63 12.66 -5.70 2.17
N LYS A 64 12.60 -5.85 3.51
CA LYS A 64 12.06 -7.05 4.17
C LYS A 64 10.51 -6.97 4.18
N PRO A 65 9.78 -8.00 3.70
CA PRO A 65 8.33 -8.04 3.85
C PRO A 65 7.88 -7.94 5.31
N PHE A 66 6.71 -7.37 5.57
CA PHE A 66 6.06 -7.46 6.89
C PHE A 66 5.49 -8.86 7.10
N SER A 67 5.66 -9.38 8.31
CA SER A 67 5.19 -10.71 8.72
C SER A 67 3.68 -10.68 9.01
N ASP A 68 3.19 -9.57 9.55
CA ASP A 68 1.78 -9.30 9.84
C ASP A 68 1.52 -7.79 9.96
N GLY A 69 0.26 -7.45 10.27
CA GLY A 69 -0.17 -6.06 10.46
C GLY A 69 0.42 -5.40 11.72
N MET A 70 0.78 -6.18 12.75
CA MET A 70 1.35 -5.62 13.98
C MET A 70 2.78 -5.10 13.71
N GLU A 71 3.61 -5.90 13.04
CA GLU A 71 4.97 -5.50 12.64
C GLU A 71 4.92 -4.26 11.73
N ARG A 72 3.91 -4.17 10.84
CA ARG A 72 3.71 -3.01 9.97
C ARG A 72 3.39 -1.75 10.80
N VAL A 73 2.49 -1.85 11.77
CA VAL A 73 2.11 -0.72 12.63
C VAL A 73 3.30 -0.25 13.48
N GLU A 74 4.01 -1.17 14.13
CA GLU A 74 5.20 -0.84 14.93
C GLU A 74 6.25 -0.09 14.11
N PHE A 75 6.56 -0.59 12.91
CA PHE A 75 7.49 0.06 12.01
C PHE A 75 7.06 1.48 11.59
N LEU A 76 5.76 1.67 11.31
CA LEU A 76 5.22 2.99 10.93
C LEU A 76 5.25 3.97 12.11
N PHE A 77 5.03 3.51 13.35
CA PHE A 77 5.19 4.34 14.54
C PHE A 77 6.65 4.80 14.73
N ASP A 78 7.63 3.89 14.57
CA ASP A 78 9.06 4.26 14.63
C ASP A 78 9.43 5.33 13.59
N LEU A 79 8.87 5.24 12.37
CA LEU A 79 9.07 6.24 11.32
C LEU A 79 8.43 7.58 11.69
N TYR A 80 7.21 7.53 12.22
CA TYR A 80 6.49 8.71 12.66
C TYR A 80 7.24 9.44 13.79
N GLU A 81 7.71 8.72 14.81
CA GLU A 81 8.49 9.30 15.91
C GLU A 81 9.74 10.02 15.40
N LYS A 82 10.48 9.41 14.46
CA LYS A 82 11.64 10.04 13.82
C LYS A 82 11.28 11.30 13.06
N ALA A 83 10.17 11.28 12.32
CA ALA A 83 9.69 12.42 11.55
C ALA A 83 9.26 13.60 12.44
N VAL A 84 8.56 13.34 13.55
CA VAL A 84 8.09 14.37 14.48
C VAL A 84 9.22 14.92 15.35
N ASN A 85 10.18 14.08 15.75
CA ASN A 85 11.29 14.50 16.61
C ASN A 85 12.47 15.11 15.84
N GLY A 86 12.36 15.28 14.52
CA GLY A 86 13.43 15.83 13.68
C GLY A 86 14.70 14.96 13.66
N GLN A 87 14.60 13.71 14.11
CA GLN A 87 15.73 12.79 14.13
C GLN A 87 15.89 12.18 12.74
N THR A 88 16.70 12.80 11.89
CA THR A 88 17.42 12.05 10.86
C THR A 88 18.31 11.05 11.59
N THR A 89 17.96 9.76 11.54
CA THR A 89 18.75 8.69 12.14
C THR A 89 20.20 8.81 11.64
N PRO A 90 21.22 8.71 12.52
CA PRO A 90 22.62 8.79 12.09
C PRO A 90 22.98 7.77 11.00
#